data_AF-A0A950P540-F1
#
_entry.id   AF-A0A950P540-F1
#
_cell.length_a   1.000
_cell.length_b   1.000
_cell.length_c   1.000
_cell.angle_alpha   90.00
_cell.angle_beta   90.00
_cell.angle_gamma   90.00
#
_symmetry.space_group_name_H-M   'P 1'
#
loop_
_entity.id
_entity.type
_entity.pdbx_description
1 polymer ?
#
loop_
_entity_poly.entity_id
_entity_poly.type
_entity_poly.pdbx_seq_one_letter_code
_entity_poly.pdbx_strand_id
1 'polypeptide(L)' 'MSGESLWPRLAGLPLVVEACEYERLHAVLAHEFERITTHVRLVGAGADGLGGDVSVFREDGTALHE' A
#
# COMPACT_ATOMS: atom_id res chain seq x y z
N MET A 1 -11.34 -33.71 -1.84
CA MET A 1 -9.97 -33.24 -2.08
C MET A 1 -9.65 -32.24 -0.98
N SER A 2 -8.79 -32.59 -0.01
CA SER A 2 -8.20 -31.58 0.87
C SER A 2 -7.32 -30.71 -0.02
N GLY A 3 -7.82 -29.53 -0.40
CA GLY A 3 -7.10 -28.60 -1.24
C GLY A 3 -5.87 -28.11 -0.49
N GLU A 4 -4.70 -28.60 -0.88
CA GLU A 4 -3.44 -28.15 -0.33
C GLU A 4 -3.30 -26.64 -0.60
N SER A 5 -2.91 -25.88 0.42
CA SER A 5 -2.75 -24.43 0.30
C SER A 5 -1.70 -24.11 -0.76
N LEU A 6 -2.00 -23.19 -1.68
CA LEU A 6 -1.02 -22.71 -2.66
C LEU A 6 0.00 -21.74 -2.04
N TRP A 7 -0.21 -21.33 -0.78
CA TRP A 7 0.64 -20.36 -0.09
C TRP A 7 2.13 -20.70 -0.06
N PRO A 8 2.57 -21.95 0.24
CA PRO A 8 3.99 -22.28 0.26
C PRO A 8 4.68 -22.06 -1.10
N ARG A 9 3.94 -22.23 -2.20
CA ARG A 9 4.44 -21.99 -3.55
C ARG A 9 4.53 -20.50 -3.87
N LEU A 10 3.54 -19.71 -3.45
CA LEU A 10 3.51 -18.26 -3.64
C LEU A 10 4.58 -17.55 -2.79
N ALA A 11 4.76 -17.96 -1.53
CA ALA A 11 5.69 -17.34 -0.59
C ALA A 11 7.17 -17.45 -1.02
N GLY A 12 7.50 -18.45 -1.85
CA GLY A 12 8.84 -18.63 -2.41
C GLY A 12 9.13 -17.85 -3.69
N LEU A 13 8.13 -17.17 -4.27
CA LEU A 13 8.34 -16.40 -5.51
C LEU A 13 9.11 -15.10 -5.20
N PRO A 14 10.13 -14.74 -6.01
CA PRO A 14 10.85 -13.49 -5.82
C PRO A 14 9.92 -12.31 -6.09
N LEU A 15 9.79 -11.42 -5.12
CA LEU A 15 9.11 -10.14 -5.27
C LEU A 15 10.17 -9.03 -5.35
N VAL A 16 10.31 -8.43 -6.52
CA VAL A 16 11.21 -7.29 -6.75
C VAL A 16 10.36 -6.06 -6.96
N VAL A 17 10.52 -5.07 -6.09
CA VAL A 17 9.93 -3.73 -6.26
C VAL A 17 10.98 -2.87 -6.95
N GLU A 18 10.72 -2.52 -8.21
CA GLU A 18 11.60 -1.69 -9.04
C GLU A 18 11.41 -0.20 -8.74
N ALA A 19 10.17 0.20 -8.41
CA ALA A 19 9.87 1.54 -7.94
C ALA A 19 8.74 1.53 -6.91
N CYS A 20 8.78 2.52 -6.02
CA CYS A 20 7.72 2.80 -5.06
C CYS A 20 7.37 4.27 -5.15
N GLU A 21 6.13 4.56 -5.54
CA GLU A 21 5.59 5.91 -5.71
C GLU A 21 4.52 6.16 -4.66
N TYR A 22 4.52 7.38 -4.11
CA TYR A 22 3.59 7.80 -3.06
C TYR A 22 2.80 9.02 -3.52
N GLU A 23 1.48 8.98 -3.34
CA GLU A 23 0.59 10.10 -3.58
C GLU A 23 -0.22 10.40 -2.32
N ARG A 24 -0.09 11.63 -1.79
CA ARG A 24 -0.91 12.08 -0.66
C ARG A 24 -2.20 12.70 -1.15
N LEU A 25 -3.31 12.10 -0.73
CA LEU A 25 -4.66 12.62 -0.87
C LEU A 25 -5.17 13.09 0.49
N HIS A 26 -5.99 14.13 0.50
CA HIS A 26 -6.68 14.58 1.70
C HIS A 26 -8.13 14.92 1.38
N ALA A 27 -9.02 14.70 2.34
CA ALA A 27 -10.43 15.04 2.24
C ALA A 27 -10.95 15.56 3.58
N VAL A 28 -11.66 16.70 3.55
CA VAL A 28 -12.37 17.23 4.72
C VAL A 28 -13.75 16.58 4.77
N LEU A 29 -14.05 15.90 5.88
CA LEU A 29 -15.32 15.26 6.17
C LEU A 29 -16.16 16.14 7.11
N ALA A 30 -17.31 15.63 7.56
CA ALA A 30 -18.16 16.33 8.51
C ALA A 30 -17.38 16.73 9.78
N HIS A 31 -17.78 17.84 10.40
CA HIS A 31 -17.15 18.39 11.61
C HIS A 31 -15.66 18.76 11.43
N GLU A 32 -15.27 19.22 10.24
CA GLU A 32 -13.91 19.68 9.93
C GLU A 32 -12.83 18.60 10.12
N PHE A 33 -13.25 17.34 10.16
CA PHE A 33 -12.34 16.21 10.28
C PHE A 33 -11.59 15.99 8.97
N GLU A 34 -10.27 16.06 9.01
CA GLU A 34 -9.44 15.80 7.84
C GLU A 34 -9.00 14.34 7.81
N ARG A 35 -9.40 13.63 6.75
CA ARG A 35 -8.88 12.29 6.43
C ARG A 35 -7.72 12.43 5.46
N ILE A 36 -6.60 11.82 5.81
CA ILE A 36 -5.43 11.74 4.94
C ILE A 36 -5.32 10.31 4.42
N THR A 37 -5.02 10.17 3.14
CA THR A 37 -4.82 8.88 2.48
C THR A 37 -3.53 8.95 1.69
N THR A 38 -2.60 8.05 1.97
CA THR A 38 -1.39 7.89 1.16
C THR A 38 -1.62 6.70 0.25
N HIS A 39 -1.75 6.96 -1.06
CA HIS A 39 -1.68 5.90 -2.05
C HIS A 39 -0.24 5.46 -2.24
N VAL A 40 -0.04 4.15 -2.29
CA VAL A 40 1.24 3.50 -2.56
C VAL A 40 1.11 2.72 -3.85
N ARG A 41 2.00 3.01 -4.79
CA ARG A 41 2.12 2.26 -6.05
C ARG A 41 3.49 1.60 -6.11
N LEU A 42 3.49 0.27 -6.12
CA LEU A 42 4.67 -0.56 -6.34
C LEU A 42 4.73 -0.97 -7.80
N VAL A 43 5.87 -0.80 -8.44
CA VAL A 43 6.09 -1.20 -9.84
C VAL A 43 7.14 -2.30 -9.88
N GLY A 44 6.90 -3.35 -10.66
CA GLY A 44 7.89 -4.41 -10.88
C GLY A 44 7.44 -5.42 -11.93
N ALA A 45 8.37 -5.94 -12.74
CA ALA A 45 8.10 -6.94 -13.76
C ALA A 45 6.96 -6.57 -14.74
N GLY A 46 6.78 -5.27 -15.03
CA GLY A 46 5.70 -4.76 -15.88
C GLY A 46 4.31 -4.80 -15.25
N ALA A 47 4.21 -5.02 -13.94
CA ALA A 47 2.97 -5.02 -13.17
C ALA A 47 2.96 -3.92 -12.10
N ASP A 48 1.75 -3.47 -11.76
CA ASP A 48 1.49 -2.49 -10.73
C ASP A 48 0.80 -3.14 -9.52
N GLY A 49 1.31 -2.87 -8.32
CA GLY A 49 0.65 -3.14 -7.05
C GLY A 49 0.14 -1.84 -6.44
N LEU A 50 -1.16 -1.77 -6.14
CA LEU A 50 -1.78 -0.60 -5.53
C LEU A 50 -2.21 -0.91 -4.09
N GLY A 51 -1.88 0.01 -3.18
CA GLY A 51 -2.28 -0.03 -1.78
C GLY A 51 -2.55 1.38 -1.26
N GLY A 52 -3.11 1.47 -0.06
CA GLY A 52 -3.33 2.74 0.59
C GLY A 52 -3.25 2.61 2.10
N ASP A 53 -2.68 3.63 2.72
CA ASP A 53 -2.78 3.88 4.16
C ASP A 53 -3.77 5.03 4.41
N VAL A 54 -4.58 4.92 5.47
CA VAL A 54 -5.55 5.94 5.85
C VAL A 54 -5.28 6.35 7.29
N SER A 55 -4.97 7.64 7.47
CA SER A 55 -4.66 8.22 8.77
C SER A 55 -5.53 9.42 9.07
N VAL A 56 -5.72 9.65 10.38
CA VAL A 56 -6.37 10.83 10.95
C VAL A 56 -5.36 11.87 11.40
N PHE A 57 -4.07 11.53 11.33
CA PHE A 57 -2.95 12.38 11.73
C PHE A 57 -2.23 12.89 10.49
N ARG A 58 -1.82 14.16 10.54
CA ARG A 58 -0.91 14.76 9.57
C ARG A 58 0.50 14.22 9.82
N GLU A 59 0.82 13.11 9.18
CA GLU A 59 2.17 12.54 9.13
C GLU A 59 2.67 12.47 7.68
N ASP A 60 3.99 12.46 7.51
CA ASP A 60 4.63 12.51 6.19
C ASP A 60 4.48 11.20 5.39
N GLY A 61 3.72 10.23 5.91
CA GLY A 61 3.40 8.97 5.23
C GLY A 61 4.59 8.02 5.06
N THR A 62 5.79 8.43 5.48
CA THR A 62 7.03 7.64 5.40
C THR A 62 7.38 6.93 6.70
N ALA A 63 6.75 7.30 7.82
CA ALA A 63 7.10 6.83 9.17
C ALA A 63 6.92 5.31 9.38
N LEU A 64 6.12 4.65 8.53
CA LEU A 64 5.86 3.20 8.58
C LEU A 64 6.67 2.42 7.53
N HIS A 65 7.57 3.07 6.79
CA HIS A 65 8.27 2.52 5.63
C HIS A 65 9.80 2.52 5.78
N GLU A 66 10.32 2.80 6.98
CA GLU A 66 11.74 2.64 7.36
C GLU A 66 12.03 1.27 7.98
#